data_AF-A0A3M8BLY0-F1
#
_entry.id   AF-A0A3M8BLY0-F1
#
_cell.length_a   1.000
_cell.length_b   1.000
_cell.length_c   1.000
_cell.angle_alpha   90.00
_cell.angle_beta   90.00
_cell.angle_gamma   90.00
#
_symmetry.space_group_name_H-M   'P 1'
#
loop_
_entity.id
_entity.type
_entity.pdbx_description
1 polymer ?
#
loop_
_entity_poly.entity_id
_entity_poly.type
_entity_poly.pdbx_seq_one_letter_code
_entity_poly.pdbx_strand_id
1 'polypeptide(L)'
;EDVYPEKITITGAKSNDRTQMESLIDEGGFMYVFDRGYVDYEKFDEYTDKGVFFASRLKDNAEIRHLHAFKLRSESSVLSDSMILLGTPQKRVDNVLRLIETLDSKGNLIRIITNRFDLEAEELSDIYRWRWQIELFFKWIKQHVKIKSFYGTSENAVRNQVFLALIAYCLLLLVKLEQNSQHSLLQISRWLKVFLWQTFEQWIGRMNYQSKRTSRGRQKRN
;
A
#
# COMPACT_ATOMS: atom_id res chain seq x y z
N GLU A 1 9.89 4.65 4.79
CA GLU A 1 8.84 5.53 5.35
C GLU A 1 7.83 4.69 6.10
N ASP A 2 7.18 5.30 7.08
CA ASP A 2 6.19 4.66 7.93
C ASP A 2 4.79 5.00 7.41
N VAL A 3 3.95 3.98 7.16
CA VAL A 3 2.59 4.17 6.64
C VAL A 3 1.58 4.14 7.78
N TYR A 4 0.63 5.06 7.77
CA TYR A 4 -0.50 5.09 8.70
C TYR A 4 -1.83 5.07 7.94
N PRO A 5 -2.87 4.43 8.49
CA PRO A 5 -4.19 4.49 7.90
C PRO A 5 -4.83 5.84 8.19
N GLU A 6 -5.31 6.52 7.15
CA GLU A 6 -6.05 7.78 7.26
C GLU A 6 -7.56 7.53 7.25
N LYS A 7 -8.03 6.71 6.30
CA LYS A 7 -9.45 6.36 6.16
C LYS A 7 -9.63 4.85 6.08
N ILE A 8 -10.71 4.36 6.70
CA ILE A 8 -11.02 2.94 6.80
C ILE A 8 -12.51 2.73 6.63
N THR A 9 -12.87 1.85 5.71
CA THR A 9 -14.26 1.42 5.49
C THR A 9 -14.34 -0.08 5.79
N ILE A 10 -15.14 -0.46 6.80
CA ILE A 10 -15.39 -1.87 7.13
C ILE A 10 -16.64 -2.33 6.41
N THR A 11 -16.54 -3.41 5.64
CA THR A 11 -17.66 -3.92 4.85
C THR A 11 -17.84 -5.42 4.99
N GLY A 12 -19.06 -5.88 4.67
CA GLY A 12 -19.40 -7.29 4.68
C GLY A 12 -18.78 -8.02 3.49
N ALA A 13 -18.43 -9.29 3.68
CA ALA A 13 -17.73 -10.13 2.70
C ALA A 13 -18.45 -10.33 1.34
N LYS A 14 -19.74 -9.95 1.23
CA LYS A 14 -20.52 -10.06 -0.03
C LYS A 14 -20.47 -8.83 -0.92
N SER A 15 -19.91 -7.72 -0.44
CA SER A 15 -19.86 -6.48 -1.23
C SER A 15 -18.70 -6.53 -2.22
N ASN A 16 -18.97 -6.13 -3.47
CA ASN A 16 -17.95 -6.10 -4.52
C ASN A 16 -16.98 -4.96 -4.23
N ASP A 17 -15.67 -5.25 -4.15
CA ASP A 17 -14.62 -4.28 -3.76
C ASP A 17 -14.64 -2.99 -4.62
N ARG A 18 -15.16 -3.10 -5.86
CA ARG A 18 -15.33 -1.99 -6.82
C ARG A 18 -16.26 -0.88 -6.34
N THR A 19 -17.32 -1.22 -5.61
CA THR A 19 -18.35 -0.25 -5.20
C THR A 19 -17.87 0.66 -4.06
N GLN A 20 -16.76 0.32 -3.40
CA GLN A 20 -16.29 1.04 -2.21
C GLN A 20 -15.18 2.03 -2.47
N MET A 21 -14.61 2.04 -3.68
CA MET A 21 -13.57 2.98 -4.07
C MET A 21 -14.05 4.42 -3.93
N GLU A 22 -15.32 4.70 -4.30
CA GLU A 22 -15.94 6.02 -4.15
C GLU A 22 -15.92 6.54 -2.71
N SER A 23 -16.06 5.66 -1.72
CA SER A 23 -16.04 6.08 -0.31
C SER A 23 -14.65 6.51 0.16
N LEU A 24 -13.59 6.10 -0.53
CA LEU A 24 -12.19 6.38 -0.17
C LEU A 24 -11.58 7.50 -1.03
N ILE A 25 -12.27 7.92 -2.09
CA ILE A 25 -11.82 8.96 -3.02
C ILE A 25 -12.70 10.18 -2.80
N ASP A 26 -12.22 11.09 -1.97
CA ASP A 26 -12.96 12.25 -1.49
C ASP A 26 -12.21 13.58 -1.69
N GLU A 27 -10.95 13.54 -2.10
CA GLU A 27 -10.11 14.73 -2.21
C GLU A 27 -9.50 14.90 -3.61
N GLY A 28 -9.67 16.10 -4.16
CA GLY A 28 -9.03 16.51 -5.41
C GLY A 28 -7.54 16.84 -5.18
N GLY A 29 -6.73 16.66 -6.22
CA GLY A 29 -5.29 16.99 -6.18
C GLY A 29 -4.38 15.87 -5.69
N PHE A 30 -4.93 14.80 -5.10
CA PHE A 30 -4.18 13.59 -4.77
C PHE A 30 -4.16 12.59 -5.92
N MET A 31 -3.15 11.73 -5.90
CA MET A 31 -3.05 10.58 -6.79
C MET A 31 -3.32 9.30 -5.98
N TYR A 32 -4.36 8.58 -6.37
CA TYR A 32 -4.78 7.36 -5.70
C TYR A 32 -4.11 6.12 -6.33
N VAL A 33 -3.45 5.30 -5.51
CA VAL A 33 -2.78 4.08 -5.97
C VAL A 33 -3.60 2.86 -5.61
N PHE A 34 -4.10 2.15 -6.62
CA PHE A 34 -4.96 0.99 -6.49
C PHE A 34 -4.21 -0.32 -6.72
N ASP A 35 -4.61 -1.36 -5.98
CA ASP A 35 -4.14 -2.72 -6.23
C ASP A 35 -4.90 -3.39 -7.39
N ARG A 36 -4.35 -4.49 -7.93
CA ARG A 36 -4.90 -5.23 -9.08
C ARG A 36 -6.38 -5.67 -8.90
N GLY A 37 -6.83 -5.82 -7.65
CA GLY A 37 -8.22 -6.19 -7.32
C GLY A 37 -9.26 -5.10 -7.64
N TYR A 38 -8.84 -3.83 -7.69
CA TYR A 38 -9.71 -2.66 -7.79
C TYR A 38 -9.85 -2.13 -9.23
N VAL A 39 -9.46 -2.93 -10.22
CA VAL A 39 -9.56 -2.52 -11.63
C VAL A 39 -11.03 -2.47 -12.08
N ASP A 40 -11.50 -1.26 -12.37
CA ASP A 40 -12.80 -0.95 -12.97
C ASP A 40 -12.65 0.17 -14.01
N TYR A 41 -12.89 -0.18 -15.27
CA TYR A 41 -12.62 0.69 -16.40
C TYR A 41 -13.61 1.85 -16.50
N GLU A 42 -14.88 1.62 -16.16
CA GLU A 42 -15.91 2.67 -16.14
C GLU A 42 -15.58 3.72 -15.06
N LYS A 43 -15.05 3.27 -13.92
CA LYS A 43 -14.60 4.17 -12.85
C LYS A 43 -13.37 4.98 -13.20
N PHE A 44 -12.41 4.39 -13.93
CA PHE A 44 -11.24 5.13 -14.38
C PHE A 44 -11.59 6.24 -15.37
N ASP A 45 -12.62 6.02 -16.19
CA ASP A 45 -13.16 7.06 -17.07
C ASP A 45 -13.78 8.20 -16.24
N GLU A 46 -14.67 7.84 -15.30
CA GLU A 46 -15.30 8.78 -14.38
C GLU A 46 -14.29 9.59 -13.54
N TYR A 47 -13.23 8.94 -13.06
CA TYR A 47 -12.16 9.61 -12.32
C TYR A 47 -11.39 10.58 -13.21
N THR A 48 -11.14 10.21 -14.46
CA THR A 48 -10.48 11.11 -15.42
C THR A 48 -11.34 12.34 -15.70
N ASP A 49 -12.65 12.16 -15.93
CA ASP A 49 -13.59 13.27 -16.14
C ASP A 49 -13.70 14.18 -14.91
N LYS A 50 -13.59 13.62 -13.70
CA LYS A 50 -13.61 14.37 -12.44
C LYS A 50 -12.27 14.99 -12.06
N GLY A 51 -11.21 14.77 -12.84
CA GLY A 51 -9.86 15.26 -12.51
C GLY A 51 -9.22 14.54 -11.31
N VAL A 52 -9.70 13.34 -10.97
CA VAL A 52 -9.11 12.48 -9.95
C VAL A 52 -7.99 11.67 -10.59
N PHE A 53 -6.79 11.77 -10.00
CA PHE A 53 -5.62 11.07 -10.52
C PHE A 53 -5.46 9.69 -9.91
N PHE A 54 -5.02 8.72 -10.71
CA PHE A 54 -4.83 7.36 -10.22
C PHE A 54 -3.65 6.63 -10.85
N ALA A 55 -3.14 5.61 -10.17
CA ALA A 55 -2.38 4.51 -10.78
C ALA A 55 -2.92 3.15 -10.32
N SER A 56 -3.05 2.20 -11.24
CA SER A 56 -3.49 0.85 -10.93
C SER A 56 -2.70 -0.18 -11.72
N ARG A 57 -2.49 -1.38 -11.17
CA ARG A 57 -1.95 -2.49 -11.97
C ARG A 57 -3.02 -3.06 -12.88
N LEU A 58 -2.68 -3.18 -14.15
CA LEU A 58 -3.53 -3.77 -15.17
C LEU A 58 -3.48 -5.31 -15.11
N LYS A 59 -4.58 -5.97 -15.49
CA LYS A 59 -4.65 -7.42 -15.62
C LYS A 59 -4.02 -7.86 -16.95
N ASP A 60 -3.43 -9.05 -16.97
CA ASP A 60 -2.69 -9.56 -18.14
C ASP A 60 -3.58 -9.76 -19.37
N ASN A 61 -4.88 -10.03 -19.15
CA ASN A 61 -5.89 -10.25 -20.18
C ASN A 61 -6.67 -8.98 -20.57
N ALA A 62 -6.21 -7.80 -20.17
CA ALA A 62 -6.85 -6.55 -20.56
C ALA A 62 -6.69 -6.32 -22.07
N GLU A 63 -7.76 -5.90 -22.73
CA GLU A 63 -7.70 -5.45 -24.11
C GLU A 63 -7.20 -4.01 -24.17
N ILE A 64 -6.12 -3.81 -24.94
CA ILE A 64 -5.38 -2.55 -25.01
C ILE A 64 -5.19 -2.19 -26.47
N ARG A 65 -5.56 -0.96 -26.83
CA ARG A 65 -5.22 -0.35 -28.11
C ARG A 65 -4.15 0.70 -27.89
N HIS A 66 -2.94 0.44 -28.37
CA HIS A 66 -1.87 1.43 -28.35
C HIS A 66 -2.14 2.55 -29.36
N LEU A 67 -2.00 3.80 -28.91
CA LEU A 67 -2.16 5.00 -29.72
C LEU A 67 -0.81 5.64 -30.05
N HIS A 68 0.04 5.77 -29.04
CA HIS A 68 1.35 6.39 -29.18
C HIS A 68 2.35 5.76 -28.20
N ALA A 69 3.60 5.61 -28.62
CA ALA A 69 4.69 5.15 -27.76
C ALA A 69 5.61 6.33 -27.45
N PHE A 70 5.82 6.60 -26.16
CA PHE A 70 6.72 7.64 -25.72
C PHE A 70 8.17 7.16 -25.76
N LYS A 71 9.09 8.07 -26.04
CA LYS A 71 10.52 7.77 -26.07
C LYS A 71 11.04 7.69 -24.64
N LEU A 72 11.61 6.55 -24.28
CA LEU A 72 12.28 6.36 -23.00
C LEU A 72 13.72 6.93 -23.02
N ARG A 73 14.23 7.23 -21.83
CA ARG A 73 15.64 7.56 -21.62
C ARG A 73 16.50 6.31 -21.82
N SER A 74 17.75 6.48 -22.27
CA SER A 74 18.66 5.38 -22.62
C SER A 74 18.98 4.42 -21.47
N GLU A 75 18.80 4.86 -20.21
CA GLU A 75 19.05 4.07 -18.99
C GLU A 75 17.77 3.93 -18.13
N SER A 76 16.60 3.90 -18.77
CA SER A 76 15.34 3.78 -18.05
C SER A 76 15.17 2.42 -17.38
N SER A 77 14.62 2.42 -16.15
CA SER A 77 14.18 1.19 -15.48
C SER A 77 12.82 0.70 -15.96
N VAL A 78 12.12 1.52 -16.75
CA VAL A 78 10.86 1.21 -17.40
C VAL A 78 11.14 0.56 -18.75
N LEU A 79 10.35 -0.45 -19.11
CA LEU A 79 10.46 -1.19 -20.37
C LEU A 79 9.71 -0.51 -21.51
N SER A 80 8.52 0.03 -21.22
CA SER A 80 7.71 0.74 -22.19
C SER A 80 6.85 1.81 -21.52
N ASP A 81 6.61 2.89 -22.24
CA ASP A 81 5.70 3.96 -21.86
C ASP A 81 4.86 4.33 -23.09
N SER A 82 3.55 4.24 -22.94
CA SER A 82 2.64 4.40 -24.07
C SER A 82 1.31 5.03 -23.68
N MET A 83 0.74 5.75 -24.63
CA MET A 83 -0.62 6.23 -24.61
C MET A 83 -1.53 5.13 -25.19
N ILE A 84 -2.61 4.79 -24.48
CA ILE A 84 -3.50 3.68 -24.81
C ILE A 84 -4.98 4.07 -24.67
N LEU A 85 -5.83 3.35 -25.41
CA LEU A 85 -7.25 3.20 -25.11
C LEU A 85 -7.50 1.80 -24.57
N LEU A 86 -8.36 1.71 -23.57
CA LEU A 86 -8.55 0.50 -22.81
C LEU A 86 -9.96 -0.07 -22.97
N GLY A 87 -10.07 -1.39 -23.13
CA GLY A 87 -11.33 -2.09 -23.37
C GLY A 87 -11.51 -2.55 -24.81
N THR A 88 -12.64 -3.19 -25.07
CA THR A 88 -12.95 -3.80 -26.38
C THR A 88 -13.50 -2.74 -27.34
N PRO A 89 -13.53 -2.99 -28.66
CA PRO A 89 -14.16 -2.07 -29.61
C PRO A 89 -15.62 -1.73 -29.28
N GLN A 90 -16.35 -2.64 -28.61
CA GLN A 90 -17.74 -2.43 -28.19
C GLN A 90 -17.87 -1.76 -26.81
N LYS A 91 -16.87 -1.91 -25.94
CA LYS A 91 -16.89 -1.39 -24.57
C LYS A 91 -15.49 -0.94 -24.17
N ARG A 92 -15.13 0.26 -24.63
CA ARG A 92 -13.88 0.95 -24.30
C ARG A 92 -14.16 2.13 -23.38
N VAL A 93 -13.15 2.53 -22.61
CA VAL A 93 -13.13 3.84 -21.97
C VAL A 93 -13.06 4.93 -23.03
N ASP A 94 -13.68 6.08 -22.77
CA ASP A 94 -13.66 7.22 -23.67
C ASP A 94 -12.36 8.03 -23.50
N ASN A 95 -11.83 8.08 -22.28
CA ASN A 95 -10.58 8.76 -21.97
C ASN A 95 -9.36 7.93 -22.35
N VAL A 96 -8.36 8.64 -22.88
CA VAL A 96 -7.05 8.07 -23.17
C VAL A 96 -6.25 7.96 -21.87
N LEU A 97 -5.62 6.81 -21.66
CA LEU A 97 -4.80 6.51 -20.49
C LEU A 97 -3.33 6.31 -20.89
N ARG A 98 -2.45 6.37 -19.90
CA ARG A 98 -1.04 6.02 -20.03
C ARG A 98 -0.80 4.62 -19.45
N LEU A 99 -0.04 3.81 -20.18
CA LEU A 99 0.41 2.49 -19.80
C LEU A 99 1.93 2.48 -19.68
N ILE A 100 2.39 2.11 -18.50
CA ILE A 100 3.80 1.94 -18.16
C ILE A 100 4.05 0.46 -17.89
N GLU A 101 5.03 -0.12 -18.56
CA GLU A 101 5.47 -1.49 -18.29
C GLU A 101 6.85 -1.49 -17.64
N THR A 102 6.96 -2.14 -16.48
CA THR A 102 8.20 -2.21 -15.69
C THR A 102 8.38 -3.61 -15.10
N LEU A 103 9.54 -3.88 -14.52
CA LEU A 103 9.81 -5.14 -13.82
C LEU A 103 9.74 -4.95 -12.31
N ASP A 104 9.18 -5.93 -11.63
CA ASP A 104 9.29 -6.04 -10.17
C ASP A 104 10.69 -6.49 -9.74
N SER A 105 10.95 -6.50 -8.43
CA SER A 105 12.24 -6.94 -7.86
C SER A 105 12.60 -8.41 -8.13
N LYS A 106 11.66 -9.20 -8.64
CA LYS A 106 11.83 -10.61 -9.03
C LYS A 106 11.88 -10.79 -10.56
N GLY A 107 11.83 -9.71 -11.34
CA GLY A 107 11.83 -9.74 -12.79
C GLY A 107 10.47 -10.05 -13.43
N ASN A 108 9.36 -9.98 -12.69
CA ASN A 108 8.03 -10.14 -13.26
C ASN A 108 7.54 -8.84 -13.90
N LEU A 109 6.88 -8.95 -15.05
CA LEU A 109 6.25 -7.81 -15.71
C LEU A 109 5.11 -7.23 -14.84
N ILE A 110 5.15 -5.92 -14.65
CA ILE A 110 4.09 -5.12 -14.07
C ILE A 110 3.65 -4.11 -15.13
N ARG A 111 2.35 -4.12 -15.43
CA ARG A 111 1.66 -3.12 -16.26
C ARG A 111 0.91 -2.16 -15.35
N ILE A 112 1.26 -0.89 -15.40
CA ILE A 112 0.66 0.19 -14.59
C ILE A 112 -0.13 1.08 -15.53
N ILE A 113 -1.39 1.33 -15.22
CA ILE A 113 -2.24 2.29 -15.93
C ILE A 113 -2.48 3.52 -15.07
N THR A 114 -2.47 4.70 -15.69
CA THR A 114 -2.67 5.99 -15.04
C THR A 114 -3.25 7.02 -16.01
N ASN A 115 -3.89 8.06 -15.48
CA ASN A 115 -4.26 9.27 -16.20
C ASN A 115 -3.28 10.45 -15.97
N ARG A 116 -2.12 10.21 -15.33
CA ARG A 116 -1.05 11.22 -15.17
C ARG A 116 -0.04 11.16 -16.33
N PHE A 117 -0.01 12.24 -17.10
CA PHE A 117 0.94 12.42 -18.21
C PHE A 117 2.05 13.43 -17.90
N ASP A 118 1.93 14.16 -16.80
CA ASP A 118 2.84 15.20 -16.34
C ASP A 118 4.05 14.66 -15.54
N LEU A 119 3.97 13.42 -15.06
CA LEU A 119 5.05 12.74 -14.33
C LEU A 119 5.92 11.91 -15.28
N GLU A 120 7.18 11.68 -14.92
CA GLU A 120 8.05 10.76 -15.65
C GLU A 120 7.63 9.30 -15.42
N ALA A 121 7.93 8.42 -16.37
CA ALA A 121 7.53 7.01 -16.28
C ALA A 121 8.19 6.30 -15.08
N GLU A 122 9.44 6.67 -14.78
CA GLU A 122 10.19 6.18 -13.63
C GLU A 122 9.56 6.61 -12.30
N GLU A 123 9.10 7.86 -12.20
CA GLU A 123 8.43 8.37 -11.00
C GLU A 123 7.12 7.61 -10.75
N LEU A 124 6.33 7.36 -11.80
CA LEU A 124 5.11 6.57 -11.71
C LEU A 124 5.37 5.11 -11.32
N SER A 125 6.43 4.52 -11.87
CA SER A 125 6.90 3.19 -11.47
C SER A 125 7.25 3.15 -9.98
N ASP A 126 7.96 4.15 -9.47
CA ASP A 126 8.34 4.24 -8.06
C ASP A 126 7.13 4.49 -7.15
N ILE A 127 6.22 5.41 -7.52
CA ILE A 127 4.93 5.62 -6.84
C ILE A 127 4.17 4.30 -6.71
N TYR A 128 4.12 3.49 -7.78
CA TYR A 128 3.43 2.21 -7.73
C TYR A 128 4.16 1.17 -6.85
N ARG A 129 5.51 1.24 -6.73
CA ARG A 129 6.25 0.39 -5.78
C ARG A 129 5.87 0.69 -4.33
N TRP A 130 5.57 1.94 -3.98
CA TRP A 130 5.10 2.31 -2.63
C TRP A 130 3.80 1.63 -2.21
N ARG A 131 2.96 1.19 -3.16
CA ARG A 131 1.77 0.37 -2.86
C ARG A 131 2.09 -0.85 -1.97
N TRP A 132 3.28 -1.46 -2.09
CA TRP A 132 3.69 -2.59 -1.24
C TRP A 132 3.62 -2.28 0.27
N GLN A 133 3.68 -1.01 0.67
CA GLN A 133 3.55 -0.64 2.07
C GLN A 133 2.18 -1.03 2.65
N ILE A 134 1.10 -1.02 1.85
CA ILE A 134 -0.22 -1.45 2.31
C ILE A 134 -0.24 -2.94 2.64
N GLU A 135 0.51 -3.76 1.90
CA GLU A 135 0.65 -5.19 2.18
C GLU A 135 1.43 -5.42 3.48
N LEU A 136 2.49 -4.65 3.71
CA LEU A 136 3.26 -4.68 4.96
C LEU A 136 2.40 -4.28 6.16
N PHE A 137 1.57 -3.24 6.00
CA PHE A 137 0.58 -2.84 7.00
C PHE A 137 -0.41 -3.97 7.33
N PHE A 138 -1.08 -4.55 6.32
CA PHE A 138 -2.02 -5.65 6.55
C PHE A 138 -1.34 -6.89 7.12
N LYS A 139 -0.10 -7.17 6.70
CA LYS A 139 0.71 -8.26 7.26
C LYS A 139 0.98 -8.02 8.74
N TRP A 140 1.36 -6.81 9.13
CA TRP A 140 1.60 -6.46 10.52
C TRP A 140 0.34 -6.64 11.36
N ILE A 141 -0.79 -6.09 10.90
CA ILE A 141 -2.10 -6.19 11.58
C ILE A 141 -2.49 -7.65 11.80
N LYS A 142 -2.45 -8.47 10.73
CA LYS A 142 -2.79 -9.91 10.80
C LYS A 142 -1.83 -10.71 11.70
N GLN A 143 -0.56 -10.32 11.78
CA GLN A 143 0.44 -11.04 12.56
C GLN A 143 0.45 -10.67 14.05
N HIS A 144 0.24 -9.38 14.37
CA HIS A 144 0.55 -8.88 15.70
C HIS A 144 -0.67 -8.50 16.52
N VAL A 145 -1.83 -8.33 15.88
CA VAL A 145 -3.03 -7.84 16.56
C VAL A 145 -4.11 -8.90 16.77
N LYS A 146 -3.76 -10.19 16.65
CA LYS A 146 -4.66 -11.34 16.88
C LYS A 146 -6.03 -11.26 16.17
N ILE A 147 -6.16 -10.50 15.09
CA ILE A 147 -7.41 -10.47 14.27
C ILE A 147 -7.71 -11.85 13.65
N LYS A 148 -6.78 -12.80 13.72
CA LYS A 148 -7.00 -14.19 13.29
C LYS A 148 -8.09 -14.94 14.08
N SER A 149 -8.39 -14.50 15.31
CA SER A 149 -9.44 -15.09 16.14
C SER A 149 -10.31 -13.99 16.73
N PHE A 150 -11.60 -13.99 16.41
CA PHE A 150 -12.53 -13.03 16.98
C PHE A 150 -12.97 -13.46 18.38
N TYR A 151 -13.00 -12.51 19.32
CA TYR A 151 -13.48 -12.77 20.69
C TYR A 151 -15.02 -12.82 20.76
N GLY A 152 -15.71 -12.31 19.75
CA GLY A 152 -17.15 -12.41 19.58
C GLY A 152 -17.50 -12.47 18.10
N THR A 153 -18.65 -13.06 17.79
CA THR A 153 -19.12 -13.26 16.41
C THR A 153 -20.11 -12.20 15.94
N SER A 154 -20.56 -11.31 16.83
CA SER A 154 -21.42 -10.19 16.44
C SER A 154 -20.64 -9.18 15.60
N GLU A 155 -21.33 -8.51 14.68
CA GLU A 155 -20.73 -7.49 13.83
C GLU A 155 -20.02 -6.40 14.65
N ASN A 156 -20.66 -5.93 15.73
CA ASN A 156 -20.07 -4.94 16.63
C ASN A 156 -18.81 -5.46 17.34
N ALA A 157 -18.79 -6.73 17.77
CA ALA A 157 -17.59 -7.31 18.40
C ALA A 157 -16.42 -7.37 17.40
N VAL A 158 -16.69 -7.77 16.16
CA VAL A 158 -15.70 -7.79 15.08
C VAL A 158 -15.20 -6.38 14.77
N ARG A 159 -16.10 -5.41 14.56
CA ARG A 159 -15.76 -4.00 14.30
C ARG A 159 -14.90 -3.42 15.42
N ASN A 160 -15.29 -3.62 16.68
CA ASN A 160 -14.53 -3.14 17.84
C ASN A 160 -13.13 -3.75 17.88
N GLN A 161 -12.99 -5.04 17.61
CA GLN A 161 -11.68 -5.70 17.58
C GLN A 161 -10.79 -5.15 16.46
N VAL A 162 -11.36 -4.85 15.29
CA VAL A 162 -10.64 -4.19 14.19
C VAL A 162 -10.22 -2.77 14.59
N PHE A 163 -11.11 -1.95 15.16
CA PHE A 163 -10.75 -0.59 15.58
C PHE A 163 -9.69 -0.56 16.68
N LEU A 164 -9.82 -1.40 17.71
CA LEU A 164 -8.78 -1.53 18.75
C LEU A 164 -7.43 -1.91 18.15
N ALA A 165 -7.44 -2.75 17.12
CA ALA A 165 -6.22 -3.14 16.45
C ALA A 165 -5.52 -2.01 15.72
N LEU A 166 -6.31 -1.19 15.03
CA LEU A 166 -5.86 -0.02 14.29
C LEU A 166 -5.36 1.07 15.24
N ILE A 167 -6.09 1.34 16.33
CA ILE A 167 -5.68 2.27 17.37
C ILE A 167 -4.33 1.85 17.95
N ALA A 168 -4.17 0.56 18.32
CA ALA A 168 -2.91 0.05 18.85
C ALA A 168 -1.75 0.21 17.84
N TYR A 169 -2.01 -0.01 16.54
CA TYR A 169 -1.03 0.24 15.49
C TYR A 169 -0.62 1.70 15.41
N CYS A 170 -1.59 2.62 15.32
CA CYS A 170 -1.33 4.05 15.22
C CYS A 170 -0.57 4.58 16.44
N LEU A 171 -0.91 4.13 17.66
CA LEU A 171 -0.19 4.52 18.87
C LEU A 171 1.26 4.01 18.88
N LEU A 172 1.49 2.77 18.46
CA LEU A 172 2.86 2.23 18.34
C LEU A 172 3.68 2.98 17.28
N LEU A 173 3.04 3.36 16.19
CA LEU A 173 3.66 4.16 15.13
C LEU A 173 3.99 5.57 15.62
N LEU A 174 3.07 6.22 16.33
CA LEU A 174 3.28 7.53 16.93
C LEU A 174 4.48 7.50 17.87
N VAL A 175 4.55 6.50 18.77
CA VAL A 175 5.71 6.33 19.66
C VAL A 175 7.01 6.14 18.87
N LYS A 176 6.99 5.35 17.79
CA LYS A 176 8.18 5.17 16.94
C LYS A 176 8.66 6.50 16.36
N LEU A 177 7.73 7.30 15.84
CA LEU A 177 8.01 8.60 15.20
C LEU A 177 8.52 9.62 16.22
N GLU A 178 7.84 9.78 17.35
CA GLU A 178 8.25 10.71 18.41
C GLU A 178 9.63 10.38 18.99
N GLN A 179 9.96 9.09 19.10
CA GLN A 179 11.27 8.65 19.60
C GLN A 179 12.35 8.56 18.51
N ASN A 180 12.01 8.89 17.25
CA ASN A 180 12.88 8.73 16.08
C ASN A 180 13.57 7.34 16.04
N SER A 181 12.81 6.32 16.43
CA SER A 181 13.33 4.99 16.70
C SER A 181 13.58 4.24 15.39
N GLN A 182 14.80 3.72 15.23
CA GLN A 182 15.18 2.88 14.09
C GLN A 182 14.71 1.42 14.25
N HIS A 183 14.04 1.10 15.37
CA HIS A 183 13.52 -0.23 15.63
C HIS A 183 12.21 -0.48 14.88
N SER A 184 11.98 -1.74 14.48
CA SER A 184 10.71 -2.14 13.87
C SER A 184 9.55 -2.04 14.87
N LEU A 185 8.34 -1.78 14.38
CA LEU A 185 7.12 -1.75 15.21
C LEU A 185 6.91 -3.07 15.98
N LEU A 186 7.33 -4.19 15.40
CA LEU A 186 7.32 -5.47 16.09
C LEU A 186 8.22 -5.45 17.33
N GLN A 187 9.43 -4.90 17.22
CA GLN A 187 10.35 -4.84 18.36
C GLN A 187 9.84 -3.89 19.45
N ILE A 188 9.33 -2.73 19.05
CA ILE A 188 8.72 -1.74 19.94
C ILE A 188 7.53 -2.37 20.70
N SER A 189 6.63 -3.05 19.99
CA SER A 189 5.48 -3.73 20.61
C SER A 189 5.87 -4.92 21.51
N ARG A 190 6.96 -5.62 21.22
CA ARG A 190 7.50 -6.67 22.10
C ARG A 190 7.99 -6.08 23.41
N TRP A 191 8.71 -4.96 23.37
CA TRP A 191 9.11 -4.29 24.59
C TRP A 191 7.89 -3.78 25.36
N LEU A 192 6.86 -3.25 24.69
CA LEU A 192 5.65 -2.82 25.38
C LEU A 192 5.03 -3.95 26.21
N LYS A 193 5.00 -5.16 25.66
CA LYS A 193 4.49 -6.35 26.37
C LYS A 193 5.35 -6.75 27.57
N VAL A 194 6.67 -6.57 27.48
CA VAL A 194 7.60 -6.86 28.59
C VAL A 194 7.49 -5.79 29.69
N PHE A 195 7.33 -4.52 29.30
CA PHE A 195 7.26 -3.36 30.18
C PHE A 195 5.82 -2.95 30.50
N LEU A 196 4.84 -3.84 30.32
CA LEU A 196 3.40 -3.51 30.47
C LEU A 196 3.06 -3.01 31.88
N TRP A 197 3.78 -3.49 32.88
CA TRP A 197 3.60 -3.17 34.31
C TRP A 197 4.69 -2.23 34.83
N GLN A 198 5.43 -1.60 33.93
CA GLN A 198 6.56 -0.73 34.21
C GLN A 198 6.22 0.69 33.76
N THR A 199 7.05 1.68 34.11
CA THR A 199 6.77 3.06 33.71
C THR A 199 7.04 3.27 32.22
N PHE A 200 6.39 4.27 31.65
CA PHE A 200 6.57 4.62 30.24
C PHE A 200 8.03 4.95 29.92
N GLU A 201 8.72 5.64 30.83
CA GLU A 201 10.14 6.02 30.71
C GLU A 201 11.05 4.81 30.60
N GLN A 202 10.75 3.71 31.30
CA GLN A 202 11.54 2.48 31.21
C GLN A 202 11.38 1.80 29.85
N TRP A 203 10.17 1.81 29.30
CA TRP A 203 9.91 1.30 27.95
C TRP A 203 10.62 2.14 26.88
N ILE A 204 10.52 3.47 26.96
CA ILE A 204 11.22 4.39 26.05
C ILE A 204 12.74 4.28 26.20
N GLY A 205 13.25 4.22 27.42
CA GLY A 205 14.67 4.03 27.71
C GLY A 205 15.24 2.77 27.06
N ARG A 206 14.43 1.72 26.92
CA ARG A 206 14.83 0.51 26.19
C ARG A 206 14.97 0.73 24.68
N MET A 207 14.15 1.60 24.07
CA MET A 207 14.25 1.92 22.64
C MET A 207 15.50 2.72 22.31
N ASN A 208 15.94 3.57 23.22
CA ASN A 208 17.11 4.41 23.05
C ASN A 208 18.41 3.70 23.47
N TYR A 209 18.30 2.50 24.04
CA TYR A 209 19.45 1.74 24.51
C TYR A 209 20.26 1.14 23.35
N GLN A 210 21.48 1.64 23.16
CA GLN A 210 22.46 1.03 22.26
C GLN A 210 23.25 -0.05 23.00
N SER A 211 23.14 -1.30 22.53
CA SER A 211 23.93 -2.42 23.08
C SER A 211 25.41 -2.23 22.80
N LYS A 212 26.23 -2.10 23.85
CA LYS A 212 27.70 -2.13 23.76
C LYS A 212 28.27 -3.52 23.41
N ARG A 213 27.44 -4.56 23.37
CA ARG A 213 27.88 -5.93 23.06
C ARG A 213 27.84 -6.18 21.56
N THR A 214 29.02 -6.33 20.95
CA THR A 214 29.19 -7.01 19.67
C THR A 214 29.07 -8.52 19.89
N SER A 215 28.04 -9.13 19.30
CA SER A 215 27.93 -10.59 19.25
C SER A 215 28.94 -11.12 18.24
N ARG A 216 29.82 -12.06 18.64
CA ARG A 216 30.74 -12.76 17.73
C ARG A 216 30.03 -13.76 16.79
N GLY A 217 28.69 -13.73 16.75
CA GLY A 217 27.90 -14.67 15.98
C GLY A 217 28.02 -16.11 16.50
N ARG A 218 27.26 -17.03 15.90
CA ARG A 218 27.38 -18.45 16.19
C ARG A 218 28.65 -18.97 15.52
N GLN A 219 29.74 -19.10 16.28
CA GLN A 219 30.95 -19.76 15.79
C GLN A 219 30.68 -21.26 15.66
N LYS A 220 30.84 -21.81 14.45
CA LYS A 220 30.88 -23.25 14.25
C LYS A 220 32.08 -23.78 15.05
N ARG A 221 31.83 -24.72 15.97
CA ARG A 221 32.90 -25.51 16.56
C ARG A 221 33.44 -26.43 15.47
N ASN A 222 34.73 -26.30 15.16
CA ASN A 222 35.47 -27.27 14.36
C ASN A 222 35.56 -28.60 15.11
#